data_AF-A0A7S2ER07-F1
#
_entry.id   AF-A0A7S2ER07-F1
#
_cell.length_a   1.000
_cell.length_b   1.000
_cell.length_c   1.000
_cell.angle_alpha   90.00
_cell.angle_beta   90.00
_cell.angle_gamma   90.00
#
_symmetry.space_group_name_H-M   'P 1'
#
loop_
_entity.id
_entity.type
_entity.pdbx_description
1 polymer ?
#
loop_
_entity_poly.entity_id
_entity_poly.type
_entity_poly.pdbx_seq_one_letter_code
_entity_poly.pdbx_strand_id
1 'polypeptide(L)'
;AEDAVLERLNSVLEPSRLLVLAEKGGDVSLDSSEELPSEFQNTEIRANDDFRIFATMNPGGDFGKRELSPALRSRFTEIWVPSVIDRHSIDLVVEKTLSSVKTVSKELLGQVRTKMLDYVE
;
A
#
# COMPACT_ATOMS: atom_id res chain seq x y z
N ALA A 1 -7.82 -2.56 -6.28
CA ALA A 1 -8.74 -1.60 -5.65
C ALA A 1 -9.89 -1.35 -6.62
N GLU A 2 -11.07 -1.04 -6.12
CA GLU A 2 -12.20 -0.67 -6.97
C GLU A 2 -11.96 0.70 -7.62
N ASP A 3 -12.36 0.84 -8.88
CA ASP A 3 -12.15 2.06 -9.66
C ASP A 3 -12.80 3.28 -8.98
N ALA A 4 -13.96 3.10 -8.35
CA ALA A 4 -14.67 4.15 -7.59
C ALA A 4 -13.86 4.71 -6.40
N VAL A 5 -13.05 3.88 -5.74
CA VAL A 5 -12.18 4.34 -4.65
C VAL A 5 -11.00 5.13 -5.22
N LEU A 6 -10.43 4.67 -6.33
CA LEU A 6 -9.31 5.34 -6.99
C LEU A 6 -9.74 6.71 -7.54
N GLU A 7 -10.96 6.82 -8.07
CA GLU A 7 -11.53 8.08 -8.53
C GLU A 7 -11.71 9.10 -7.40
N ARG A 8 -12.06 8.66 -6.18
CA ARG A 8 -12.14 9.56 -5.02
C ARG A 8 -10.77 10.08 -4.59
N LEU A 9 -9.72 9.27 -4.77
CA LEU A 9 -8.34 9.65 -4.42
C LEU A 9 -7.71 10.59 -5.45
N ASN A 10 -8.26 10.70 -6.66
CA ASN A 10 -7.71 11.55 -7.72
C ASN A 10 -7.48 12.99 -7.26
N SER A 11 -8.40 13.55 -6.47
CA SER A 11 -8.33 14.91 -5.92
C SER A 11 -7.13 15.12 -4.97
N VAL A 12 -6.72 14.08 -4.25
CA VAL A 12 -5.56 14.13 -3.35
C VAL A 12 -4.26 13.98 -4.12
N LEU A 13 -4.28 13.22 -5.21
CA LEU A 13 -3.14 12.97 -6.09
C LEU A 13 -2.88 14.09 -7.09
N GLU A 14 -3.82 15.01 -7.27
CA GLU A 14 -3.68 16.21 -8.07
C GLU A 14 -2.99 17.34 -7.29
N PRO A 15 -2.47 18.38 -7.96
CA PRO A 15 -1.81 19.51 -7.29
C PRO A 15 -2.66 20.22 -6.24
N SER A 16 -3.98 20.11 -6.32
CA SER A 16 -4.93 20.63 -5.34
C SER A 16 -4.77 19.97 -3.97
N ARG A 17 -4.40 18.68 -3.93
CA ARG A 17 -4.21 17.85 -2.72
C ARG A 17 -5.42 17.92 -1.78
N LEU A 18 -6.62 17.81 -2.34
CA LEU A 18 -7.89 17.89 -1.61
C LEU A 18 -8.53 16.52 -1.47
N LEU A 19 -9.24 16.27 -0.38
CA LEU A 19 -10.15 15.12 -0.24
C LEU A 19 -11.53 15.65 0.12
N VAL A 20 -12.54 15.27 -0.67
CA VAL A 20 -13.93 15.66 -0.40
C VAL A 20 -14.59 14.60 0.48
N LEU A 21 -15.02 15.00 1.68
CA LEU A 21 -15.87 14.15 2.52
C LEU A 21 -17.33 14.32 2.09
N ALA A 22 -17.84 13.33 1.36
CA ALA A 22 -19.24 13.29 0.93
C ALA A 22 -20.21 13.02 2.08
N GLU A 23 -19.76 12.33 3.13
CA GLU A 23 -20.59 11.95 4.28
C GLU A 23 -19.78 12.15 5.56
N LYS A 24 -20.26 13.00 6.47
CA LYS A 24 -19.75 13.08 7.83
C LYS A 24 -20.38 11.91 8.59
N GLY A 25 -19.61 10.83 8.80
CA GLY A 25 -20.04 9.74 9.67
C GLY A 25 -20.52 10.30 11.01
N GLY A 26 -21.77 10.03 11.34
CA GLY A 26 -22.43 10.60 12.51
C GLY A 26 -21.77 10.12 13.80
N ASP A 27 -20.93 10.97 14.39
CA ASP A 27 -20.88 11.22 15.83
C ASP A 27 -20.18 12.56 16.06
N VAL A 28 -20.93 13.63 15.78
CA VAL A 28 -20.69 14.89 16.49
C VAL A 28 -21.86 15.00 17.46
N SER A 29 -21.76 14.25 18.55
CA SER A 29 -22.42 14.55 19.81
C SER A 29 -21.85 15.87 20.34
N LEU A 30 -22.24 16.98 19.70
CA LEU A 30 -22.19 18.29 20.32
C LEU A 30 -23.63 18.61 20.72
N ASP A 31 -23.91 18.34 21.99
CA ASP A 31 -24.90 19.05 22.79
C ASP A 31 -24.63 20.56 22.66
N SER A 32 -25.12 21.17 21.60
CA SER A 32 -25.18 22.60 21.39
C SER A 32 -26.15 22.84 20.25
N SER A 33 -27.28 23.41 20.60
CA SER A 33 -28.31 23.96 19.73
C SER A 33 -27.76 25.06 18.82
N GLU A 34 -26.98 24.68 17.81
CA GLU A 34 -26.64 25.54 16.69
C GLU A 34 -26.93 24.78 15.40
N GLU A 35 -27.94 25.26 14.67
CA GLU A 35 -28.23 24.79 13.32
C GLU A 35 -26.95 24.92 12.48
N LEU A 36 -26.39 23.78 12.05
CA LEU A 36 -25.21 23.79 11.20
C LEU A 36 -25.53 24.56 9.91
N PRO A 37 -24.73 25.57 9.52
CA PRO A 37 -24.96 26.32 8.29
C PRO A 37 -24.99 25.40 7.06
N SER A 38 -25.88 25.68 6.12
CA SER A 38 -26.04 24.99 4.83
C SER A 38 -24.80 25.02 3.90
N GLU A 39 -23.71 25.65 4.33
CA GLU A 39 -22.41 25.69 3.64
C GLU A 39 -21.50 24.49 3.96
N PHE A 40 -21.88 23.63 4.92
CA PHE A 40 -21.07 22.48 5.35
C PHE A 40 -21.40 21.15 4.67
N GLN A 41 -22.18 21.20 3.58
CA GLN A 41 -22.40 20.05 2.71
C GLN A 41 -21.17 19.92 1.78
N ASN A 42 -20.31 18.95 2.07
CA ASN A 42 -18.98 18.69 1.47
C ASN A 42 -17.82 19.43 2.16
N THR A 43 -17.31 18.86 3.27
CA THR A 43 -16.06 19.36 3.88
C THR A 43 -14.88 18.95 2.99
N GLU A 44 -14.22 19.94 2.38
CA GLU A 44 -12.95 19.74 1.67
C GLU A 44 -11.80 19.72 2.67
N ILE A 45 -11.04 18.62 2.72
CA ILE A 45 -9.84 18.50 3.53
C ILE A 45 -8.63 18.69 2.64
N ARG A 46 -7.78 19.67 2.98
CA ARG A 46 -6.51 19.90 2.28
C ARG A 46 -5.36 19.16 2.96
N ALA A 47 -4.57 18.45 2.18
CA ALA A 47 -3.37 17.78 2.69
C ALA A 47 -2.29 18.80 3.11
N ASN A 48 -1.58 18.47 4.19
CA ASN A 48 -0.42 19.22 4.65
C ASN A 48 0.71 19.21 3.59
N ASP A 49 1.58 20.23 3.60
CA ASP A 49 2.70 20.32 2.65
C ASP A 49 3.68 19.14 2.73
N ASP A 50 3.83 18.53 3.91
CA ASP A 50 4.68 17.35 4.14
C ASP A 50 3.94 16.02 3.94
N PHE A 51 2.65 16.06 3.61
CA PHE A 51 1.90 14.84 3.33
C PHE A 51 2.44 14.14 2.08
N ARG A 52 2.63 12.83 2.18
CA ARG A 52 3.10 11.96 1.09
C ARG A 52 2.25 10.70 1.06
N ILE A 53 1.90 10.25 -0.14
CA ILE A 53 1.23 8.96 -0.37
C ILE A 53 2.26 8.00 -0.94
N PHE A 54 2.37 6.84 -0.31
CA PHE A 54 3.11 5.70 -0.85
C PHE A 54 2.11 4.60 -1.18
N ALA A 55 2.25 4.04 -2.37
CA ALA A 55 1.45 2.92 -2.83
C ALA A 55 2.37 1.90 -3.49
N THR A 56 2.03 0.63 -3.35
CA THR A 56 2.70 -0.48 -4.02
C THR A 56 1.69 -1.18 -4.89
N MET A 57 2.10 -1.58 -6.09
CA MET A 57 1.31 -2.46 -6.93
C MET A 57 2.14 -3.70 -7.25
N ASN A 58 1.45 -4.82 -7.37
CA ASN A 58 2.06 -5.99 -7.99
C ASN A 58 2.28 -5.69 -9.49
N PRO A 59 3.33 -6.25 -10.11
CA PRO A 59 3.56 -6.08 -11.53
C PRO A 59 2.37 -6.62 -12.35
N GLY A 60 2.06 -5.91 -13.44
CA GLY A 60 1.06 -6.33 -14.43
C GLY A 60 1.52 -7.61 -15.12
N GLY A 61 0.64 -8.61 -15.21
CA GLY A 61 0.93 -9.89 -15.87
C GLY A 61 0.67 -11.13 -15.02
N ASP A 62 0.51 -10.98 -13.70
CA ASP A 62 0.13 -12.09 -12.82
C ASP A 62 -1.40 -12.28 -12.79
N PHE A 63 -1.86 -13.53 -12.64
CA PHE A 63 -3.27 -13.89 -12.80
C PHE A 63 -4.16 -13.14 -11.79
N GLY A 64 -5.22 -12.50 -12.29
CA GLY A 64 -6.14 -11.72 -11.47
C GLY A 64 -5.63 -10.36 -11.01
N LYS A 65 -4.44 -9.93 -11.45
CA LYS A 65 -3.90 -8.61 -11.12
C LYS A 65 -4.17 -7.63 -12.25
N ARG A 66 -4.94 -6.58 -11.95
CA ARG A 66 -5.27 -5.52 -12.89
C ARG A 66 -4.14 -4.49 -12.91
N GLU A 67 -3.70 -4.13 -14.12
CA GLU A 67 -2.85 -2.97 -14.31
C GLU A 67 -3.60 -1.70 -13.91
N LEU A 68 -2.88 -0.75 -13.32
CA LEU A 68 -3.44 0.57 -13.08
C LEU A 68 -3.61 1.31 -14.40
N SER A 69 -4.67 2.11 -14.49
CA SER A 69 -4.90 2.95 -15.67
C SER A 69 -3.71 3.90 -15.89
N PRO A 70 -3.35 4.20 -17.15
CA PRO A 70 -2.28 5.17 -17.45
C PRO A 70 -2.46 6.52 -16.74
N ALA A 71 -3.72 6.96 -16.59
CA ALA A 71 -4.09 8.20 -15.93
C ALA A 71 -3.83 8.21 -14.42
N LEU A 72 -3.88 7.06 -13.75
CA LEU A 72 -3.53 6.96 -12.35
C LEU A 72 -2.02 6.83 -12.18
N ARG A 73 -1.35 6.03 -13.02
CA ARG A 73 0.11 5.88 -13.01
C ARG A 73 0.84 7.21 -13.21
N SER A 74 0.34 8.08 -14.08
CA SER A 74 0.93 9.41 -14.32
C SER A 74 0.87 10.36 -13.12
N ARG A 75 0.05 10.06 -12.09
CA ARG A 75 -0.05 10.85 -10.85
C ARG A 75 0.94 10.40 -9.78
N PHE A 76 1.63 9.28 -10.00
CA PHE A 76 2.65 8.76 -9.11
C PHE A 76 4.04 8.84 -9.77
N THR A 77 5.06 8.91 -8.93
CA THR A 77 6.42 8.55 -9.35
C THR A 77 6.57 7.04 -9.21
N GLU A 78 6.61 6.33 -10.34
CA GLU A 78 6.76 4.88 -10.35
C GLU A 78 8.22 4.48 -10.15
N ILE A 79 8.45 3.55 -9.22
CA ILE A 79 9.76 2.96 -8.98
C ILE A 79 9.64 1.46 -9.22
N TRP A 80 10.33 0.96 -10.25
CA TRP A 80 10.39 -0.47 -10.52
C TRP A 80 11.45 -1.13 -9.64
N VAL A 81 11.04 -2.12 -8.85
CA VAL A 81 11.95 -2.92 -8.03
C VAL A 81 12.27 -4.22 -8.78
N PRO A 82 13.54 -4.45 -9.18
CA PRO A 82 13.91 -5.69 -9.85
C PRO A 82 13.74 -6.88 -8.90
N SER A 83 13.43 -8.05 -9.46
CA SER A 83 13.38 -9.29 -8.67
C SER A 83 14.76 -9.60 -8.08
N VAL A 84 14.79 -10.04 -6.83
CA VAL A 84 16.01 -10.55 -6.21
C VAL A 84 16.20 -11.98 -6.72
N ILE A 85 17.21 -12.17 -7.57
CA ILE A 85 17.55 -13.48 -8.17
C ILE A 85 18.92 -14.00 -7.70
N ASP A 86 19.68 -13.18 -6.98
CA ASP A 86 20.98 -13.58 -6.48
C ASP A 86 20.84 -14.58 -5.33
N ARG A 87 21.32 -15.81 -5.56
CA ARG A 87 21.24 -16.92 -4.59
C ARG A 87 21.87 -16.55 -3.26
N HIS A 88 22.99 -15.81 -3.27
CA HIS A 88 23.69 -15.43 -2.04
C HIS A 88 22.86 -14.46 -1.18
N SER A 89 22.25 -13.45 -1.82
CA SER A 89 21.36 -12.49 -1.15
C SER A 89 20.13 -13.17 -0.56
N ILE A 90 19.53 -14.12 -1.28
CA ILE A 90 18.39 -14.89 -0.80
C ILE A 90 18.80 -15.78 0.37
N ASP A 91 19.96 -16.42 0.26
CA ASP A 91 20.51 -17.26 1.32
C ASP A 91 20.72 -16.49 2.63
N LEU A 92 21.23 -15.27 2.55
CA LEU A 92 21.39 -14.39 3.72
C LEU A 92 20.05 -14.10 4.40
N VAL A 93 18.99 -13.84 3.62
CA VAL A 93 17.64 -13.59 4.15
C VAL A 93 17.06 -14.85 4.78
N VAL A 94 17.18 -16.00 4.11
CA VAL A 94 16.68 -17.29 4.59
C VAL A 94 17.39 -17.68 5.88
N GLU A 95 18.72 -17.60 5.93
CA GLU A 95 19.51 -17.89 7.12
C GLU A 95 19.08 -17.01 8.29
N LYS A 96 18.97 -15.69 8.07
CA LYS A 96 18.56 -14.76 9.12
C LYS A 96 17.15 -15.06 9.63
N THR A 97 16.23 -15.34 8.72
CA THR A 97 14.83 -15.67 9.05
C THR A 97 14.74 -16.96 9.86
N LEU A 98 15.41 -18.03 9.41
CA LEU A 98 15.39 -19.32 10.07
C LEU A 98 16.15 -19.33 11.40
N SER A 99 17.18 -18.50 11.56
CA SER A 99 17.92 -18.38 12.83
C SER A 99 17.06 -17.92 14.01
N SER A 100 15.92 -17.27 13.73
CA SER A 100 14.95 -16.86 14.74
C SER A 100 14.12 -18.02 15.31
N VAL A 101 14.07 -19.17 14.61
CA VAL A 101 13.27 -20.34 14.98
C VAL A 101 14.06 -21.24 15.92
N LYS A 102 13.70 -21.25 17.21
CA LYS A 102 14.42 -22.01 18.25
C LYS A 102 13.87 -23.42 18.53
N THR A 103 12.64 -23.69 18.09
CA THR A 103 11.91 -24.92 18.44
C THR A 103 12.27 -26.12 17.55
N VAL A 104 13.02 -25.89 16.47
CA VAL A 104 13.32 -26.89 15.43
C VAL A 104 14.80 -27.27 15.47
N SER A 105 15.13 -28.53 15.16
CA SER A 105 16.52 -28.98 15.10
C SER A 105 17.30 -28.25 14.00
N LYS A 106 18.58 -27.98 14.26
CA LYS A 106 19.48 -27.33 13.28
C LYS A 106 19.56 -28.10 11.96
N GLU A 107 19.50 -29.42 12.04
CA GLU A 107 19.53 -30.30 10.87
C GLU A 107 18.31 -30.09 9.96
N LEU A 108 17.10 -30.04 10.53
CA LEU A 108 15.89 -29.80 9.76
C LEU A 108 15.87 -28.38 9.16
N LEU A 109 16.33 -27.38 9.92
CA LEU A 109 16.48 -26.02 9.40
C LEU A 109 17.47 -25.94 8.23
N GLY A 110 18.55 -26.72 8.28
CA GLY A 110 19.50 -26.87 7.17
C GLY A 110 18.85 -27.48 5.93
N GLN A 111 18.07 -28.55 6.10
CA GLN A 111 17.34 -29.19 4.99
C GLN A 111 16.30 -28.25 4.36
N VAL A 112 15.57 -27.48 5.17
CA VAL A 112 14.60 -26.48 4.70
C VAL A 112 15.30 -25.37 3.94
N ARG A 113 16.41 -24.83 4.46
CA ARG A 113 17.22 -23.79 3.79
C ARG A 113 17.66 -24.26 2.40
N THR A 114 18.22 -25.46 2.28
CA THR A 114 18.64 -26.02 0.99
C THR A 114 17.46 -26.10 0.02
N LYS A 115 16.32 -26.66 0.44
CA LYS A 115 15.12 -26.75 -0.41
C LYS A 115 14.58 -25.39 -0.85
N MET A 116 14.65 -24.37 0.01
CA MET A 116 14.21 -23.01 -0.34
C MET A 116 15.12 -22.38 -1.39
N LEU A 117 16.43 -22.63 -1.32
CA LEU A 117 17.38 -22.13 -2.31
C LEU A 117 17.27 -22.86 -3.64
N ASP A 118 17.02 -24.16 -3.62
CA ASP A 118 16.87 -24.96 -4.84
C ASP A 118 15.56 -24.63 -5.61
N TYR A 119 14.57 -24.02 -4.96
CA TYR A 119 13.36 -23.52 -5.62
C TYR A 119 13.60 -22.26 -6.46
N VAL A 120 14.68 -21.54 -6.17
CA VAL A 120 14.99 -20.25 -6.81
C VAL A 120 15.77 -20.44 -8.12
N GLU A 121 16.37 -21.62 -8.33
CA GLU A 121 17.02 -22.04 -9.58
C GLU A 121 16.05 -22.64 -10.60
#